data_AF-A0A8D0G9K1-F1
#
_entry.id   AF-A0A8D0G9K1-F1
#
_cell.length_a   1.000
_cell.length_b   1.000
_cell.length_c   1.000
_cell.angle_alpha   90.00
_cell.angle_beta   90.00
_cell.angle_gamma   90.00
#
_symmetry.space_group_name_H-M   'P 1'
#
loop_
_entity.id
_entity.type
_entity.pdbx_description
1 polymer ?
#
loop_
_entity_poly.entity_id
_entity_poly.type
_entity_poly.pdbx_seq_one_letter_code
_entity_poly.pdbx_strand_id
1 'polypeptide(L)'
;MRRCECKAGYVGNGVQCLEEVIPPIDRCLEENGQCHPDAICTDLHFHDKTVGVFHFQSPRGKYNFTYKDAEAGCAAEGASLATLQQLSAAQQMGFHMCTVGWLDNGTAGYPTTYPNFNCGGNHVGIVDYGLRNDLNETWDAYCYQAKDVQCDCQDGFLGDGYACSGNVLAVLAQHFNFSIFYSLLLDHANATQDGLDFLNFLSRDPSYKTLFVPLNSGFGVNTTLTWADVKLHVSTSDVLLLSFNLSHGAVIPSQAGYNLSIADFHSENSTKPSGSRVVNNSLIVEWDILAFNGIIHAIEKPLTVPHLPVHLDQVAGAVKSSSSMIIGVTSVVVIVLLFLAFAGVAHYYLKAKNQGFQFRYFKTELEEEEEPFPWEERSPPLVSVTNPVYGAHSSVYDPFEDTFNGEDFLDTHRILGDE
;
A
#
# COMPACT_ATOMS: atom_id res chain seq x y z
N MET A 1 -40.92 37.67 17.33
CA MET A 1 -39.73 37.40 16.50
C MET A 1 -40.21 36.81 15.18
N ARG A 2 -39.72 37.31 14.04
CA ARG A 2 -39.94 36.65 12.75
C ARG A 2 -38.77 35.68 12.52
N ARG A 3 -39.07 34.42 12.21
CA ARG A 3 -38.08 33.41 11.83
C ARG A 3 -38.19 33.23 10.32
N CYS A 4 -37.06 33.33 9.63
CA CYS A 4 -36.98 33.03 8.21
C CYS A 4 -36.45 31.61 8.06
N GLU A 5 -37.01 30.88 7.10
CA GLU A 5 -36.57 29.53 6.74
C GLU A 5 -36.53 29.44 5.22
N CYS A 6 -35.60 28.65 4.69
CA CYS A 6 -35.47 28.45 3.25
C CYS A 6 -36.62 27.58 2.72
N LYS A 7 -36.98 27.79 1.44
CA LYS A 7 -37.97 26.95 0.77
C LYS A 7 -37.39 25.56 0.50
N ALA A 8 -38.26 24.58 0.24
CA ALA A 8 -37.83 23.24 -0.17
C ALA A 8 -36.87 23.29 -1.37
N GLY A 9 -35.81 22.47 -1.32
CA GLY A 9 -34.71 22.48 -2.29
C GLY A 9 -33.65 23.57 -2.05
N TYR A 10 -33.70 24.28 -0.92
CA TYR A 10 -32.71 25.28 -0.54
C TYR A 10 -32.27 25.10 0.91
N VAL A 11 -30.98 25.30 1.18
CA VAL A 11 -30.36 25.22 2.50
C VAL A 11 -29.78 26.58 2.89
N GLY A 12 -29.90 26.93 4.18
CA GLY A 12 -29.32 28.14 4.73
C GLY A 12 -30.04 28.67 5.97
N ASN A 13 -29.78 29.92 6.33
CA ASN A 13 -30.28 30.56 7.56
C ASN A 13 -31.61 31.30 7.38
N GLY A 14 -32.28 31.11 6.23
CA GLY A 14 -33.52 31.80 5.87
C GLY A 14 -33.35 33.23 5.35
N VAL A 15 -32.16 33.82 5.47
CA VAL A 15 -31.80 35.10 4.84
C VAL A 15 -30.97 34.83 3.58
N GLN A 16 -29.97 33.96 3.69
CA GLN A 16 -29.27 33.38 2.55
C GLN A 16 -29.78 31.94 2.37
N CYS A 17 -30.33 31.66 1.19
CA CYS A 17 -30.81 30.35 0.80
C CYS A 17 -30.13 29.97 -0.51
N LEU A 18 -29.27 28.97 -0.44
CA LEU A 18 -28.56 28.43 -1.59
C LEU A 18 -29.22 27.11 -1.96
N GLU A 19 -29.16 26.75 -3.24
CA GLU A 19 -29.73 25.48 -3.72
C GLU A 19 -29.12 24.31 -2.93
N GLU A 20 -29.99 23.40 -2.49
CA GLU A 20 -29.57 22.20 -1.78
C GLU A 20 -28.70 21.35 -2.69
N VAL A 21 -27.50 21.02 -2.22
CA VAL A 21 -26.57 20.25 -3.03
C VAL A 21 -26.98 18.80 -3.02
N ILE A 22 -27.24 18.27 -4.21
CA ILE A 22 -27.33 16.83 -4.42
C ILE A 22 -25.89 16.32 -4.32
N PRO A 23 -25.57 15.40 -3.37
CA PRO A 23 -24.24 14.81 -3.29
C PRO A 23 -23.85 14.24 -4.66
N PRO A 24 -22.57 14.36 -5.08
CA PRO A 24 -22.14 13.71 -6.30
C PRO A 24 -22.51 12.22 -6.23
N ILE A 25 -22.91 11.64 -7.37
CA ILE A 25 -23.13 10.21 -7.45
C ILE A 25 -21.76 9.55 -7.36
N ASP A 26 -21.63 8.55 -6.48
CA ASP A 26 -20.42 7.74 -6.40
C ASP A 26 -20.23 6.97 -7.71
N ARG A 27 -19.23 7.38 -8.51
CA ARG A 27 -18.94 6.78 -9.81
C ARG A 27 -18.49 5.33 -9.68
N CYS A 28 -18.05 4.88 -8.51
CA CYS A 28 -17.70 3.47 -8.28
C CYS A 28 -18.93 2.54 -8.33
N LEU A 29 -20.14 3.09 -8.17
CA LEU A 29 -21.37 2.30 -8.31
C LEU A 29 -21.69 1.95 -9.76
N GLU A 30 -21.08 2.64 -10.73
CA GLU A 30 -21.25 2.41 -12.16
C GLU A 30 -19.99 1.73 -12.72
N GLU A 31 -20.10 0.48 -13.15
CA GLU A 31 -18.98 -0.29 -13.77
C GLU A 31 -17.68 -0.27 -12.94
N ASN A 32 -17.77 -0.25 -11.60
CA ASN A 32 -16.61 -0.13 -10.69
C ASN A 32 -15.72 1.09 -10.99
N GLY A 33 -16.31 2.20 -11.48
CA GLY A 33 -15.57 3.40 -11.85
C GLY A 33 -14.54 3.17 -12.97
N GLN A 34 -14.77 2.17 -13.82
CA GLN A 34 -13.85 1.68 -14.86
C GLN A 34 -12.56 1.04 -14.32
N CYS A 35 -12.47 0.77 -13.01
CA CYS A 35 -11.37 0.02 -12.43
C CYS A 35 -11.39 -1.44 -12.89
N HIS A 36 -10.22 -2.11 -12.83
CA HIS A 36 -10.14 -3.54 -13.06
C HIS A 36 -11.08 -4.31 -12.09
N PRO A 37 -11.64 -5.48 -12.47
CA PRO A 37 -12.48 -6.27 -11.56
C PRO A 37 -11.78 -6.69 -10.27
N ASP A 38 -10.46 -6.90 -10.33
CA ASP A 38 -9.60 -7.21 -9.18
C ASP A 38 -9.01 -5.94 -8.52
N ALA A 39 -9.59 -4.77 -8.76
CA ALA A 39 -9.22 -3.50 -8.13
C ALA A 39 -10.35 -2.93 -7.26
N ILE A 40 -9.95 -2.18 -6.25
CA ILE A 40 -10.82 -1.40 -5.37
C ILE A 40 -10.97 -0.01 -5.97
N CYS A 41 -12.20 0.39 -6.24
CA CYS A 41 -12.56 1.72 -6.69
C CYS A 41 -12.82 2.65 -5.49
N THR A 42 -12.23 3.84 -5.52
CA THR A 42 -12.54 4.92 -4.57
C THR A 42 -12.86 6.19 -5.34
N ASP A 43 -14.11 6.68 -5.25
CA ASP A 43 -14.47 7.98 -5.80
C ASP A 43 -14.01 9.08 -4.83
N LEU A 44 -12.88 9.68 -5.16
CA LEU A 44 -12.29 10.76 -4.36
C LEU A 44 -13.16 12.00 -4.32
N HIS A 45 -14.07 12.20 -5.28
CA HIS A 45 -14.99 13.33 -5.29
C HIS A 45 -16.17 13.11 -4.34
N PHE A 46 -16.64 11.87 -4.22
CA PHE A 46 -17.69 11.48 -3.29
C PHE A 46 -17.24 11.52 -1.82
N HIS A 47 -16.02 11.05 -1.55
CA HIS A 47 -15.47 11.00 -0.19
C HIS A 47 -14.83 12.31 0.30
N ASP A 48 -14.72 13.30 -0.58
CA ASP A 48 -14.14 14.60 -0.25
C ASP A 48 -15.15 15.56 0.39
N LYS A 49 -14.84 16.02 1.60
CA LYS A 49 -15.63 17.03 2.35
C LYS A 49 -15.68 18.40 1.68
N THR A 50 -14.88 18.60 0.64
CA THR A 50 -14.81 19.85 -0.12
C THR A 50 -15.32 19.72 -1.54
N VAL A 51 -15.72 18.51 -1.96
CA VAL A 51 -16.29 18.24 -3.30
C VAL A 51 -15.42 18.84 -4.41
N GLY A 52 -14.09 18.69 -4.31
CA GLY A 52 -13.13 19.22 -5.28
C GLY A 52 -12.75 20.69 -5.14
N VAL A 53 -13.33 21.45 -4.20
CA VAL A 53 -12.94 22.85 -3.94
C VAL A 53 -11.79 22.91 -2.94
N PHE A 54 -10.76 23.69 -3.24
CA PHE A 54 -9.68 23.95 -2.30
C PHE A 54 -9.33 25.42 -2.22
N HIS A 55 -8.80 25.82 -1.06
CA HIS A 55 -8.26 27.16 -0.85
C HIS A 55 -6.81 27.20 -1.35
N PHE A 56 -6.49 28.22 -2.13
CA PHE A 56 -5.17 28.41 -2.71
C PHE A 56 -4.60 29.77 -2.30
N GLN A 57 -3.47 29.74 -1.60
CA GLN A 57 -2.75 30.93 -1.15
C GLN A 57 -1.49 31.13 -2.01
N SER A 58 -1.18 32.40 -2.28
CA SER A 58 0.02 32.75 -3.03
C SER A 58 1.29 32.30 -2.28
N PRO A 59 2.33 31.80 -2.99
CA PRO A 59 3.64 31.59 -2.40
C PRO A 59 4.24 32.87 -1.78
N ARG A 60 3.75 34.04 -2.19
CA ARG A 60 4.12 35.35 -1.63
C ARG A 60 3.37 35.71 -0.34
N GLY A 61 2.56 34.80 0.19
CA GLY A 61 1.76 34.96 1.40
C GLY A 61 0.29 35.26 1.14
N LYS A 62 -0.45 35.44 2.24
CA LYS A 62 -1.89 35.71 2.28
C LYS A 62 -2.26 36.99 1.54
N TYR A 63 -3.39 36.95 0.81
CA TYR A 63 -3.96 38.07 0.08
C TYR A 63 -2.98 38.69 -0.90
N ASN A 64 -2.43 37.85 -1.78
CA ASN A 64 -1.42 38.27 -2.75
C ASN A 64 -1.68 37.73 -4.15
N PHE A 65 -2.94 37.42 -4.48
CA PHE A 65 -3.39 37.20 -5.85
C PHE A 65 -4.30 38.33 -6.30
N THR A 66 -3.99 38.96 -7.42
CA THR A 66 -5.01 39.65 -8.23
C THR A 66 -5.95 38.62 -8.84
N TYR A 67 -7.10 39.03 -9.38
CA TYR A 67 -8.03 38.08 -10.00
C TYR A 67 -7.37 37.27 -11.13
N LYS A 68 -6.54 37.93 -11.96
CA LYS A 68 -5.79 37.25 -13.03
C LYS A 68 -4.72 36.30 -12.49
N ASP A 69 -4.05 36.67 -11.40
CA ASP A 69 -3.07 35.78 -10.79
C ASP A 69 -3.75 34.56 -10.15
N ALA A 70 -4.95 34.74 -9.58
CA ALA A 70 -5.75 33.66 -9.01
C ALA A 70 -6.20 32.67 -10.10
N GLU A 71 -6.70 33.18 -11.23
CA GLU A 71 -7.07 32.35 -12.39
C GLU A 71 -5.87 31.56 -12.93
N ALA A 72 -4.75 32.23 -13.17
CA ALA A 72 -3.52 31.57 -13.64
C ALA A 72 -2.97 30.58 -12.61
N GLY A 73 -3.10 30.91 -11.32
CA GLY A 73 -2.69 30.07 -10.20
C GLY A 73 -3.48 28.77 -10.12
N CYS A 74 -4.81 28.84 -10.15
CA CYS A 74 -5.64 27.63 -10.20
C CYS A 74 -5.34 26.79 -11.46
N ALA A 75 -5.17 27.44 -12.63
CA ALA A 75 -4.86 26.74 -13.87
C ALA A 75 -3.51 25.99 -13.82
N ALA A 76 -2.50 26.55 -13.14
CA ALA A 76 -1.21 25.91 -12.95
C ALA A 76 -1.29 24.63 -12.09
N GLU A 77 -2.27 24.56 -11.18
CA GLU A 77 -2.58 23.36 -10.38
C GLU A 77 -3.54 22.38 -11.11
N GLY A 78 -3.84 22.62 -12.39
CA GLY A 78 -4.79 21.81 -13.15
C GLY A 78 -6.25 21.99 -12.72
N ALA A 79 -6.58 23.14 -12.13
CA ALA A 79 -7.90 23.51 -11.62
C ALA A 79 -8.46 24.76 -12.33
N SER A 80 -9.74 25.06 -12.13
CA SER A 80 -10.31 26.38 -12.48
C SER A 80 -10.59 27.16 -11.20
N LEU A 81 -10.85 28.47 -11.31
CA LEU A 81 -11.50 29.16 -10.19
C LEU A 81 -12.86 28.49 -9.91
N ALA A 82 -13.19 28.33 -8.63
CA ALA A 82 -14.44 27.74 -8.21
C ALA A 82 -15.60 28.69 -8.47
N THR A 83 -16.74 28.14 -8.87
CA THR A 83 -17.99 28.90 -8.94
C THR A 83 -18.59 29.08 -7.54
N LEU A 84 -19.48 30.07 -7.37
CA LEU A 84 -20.22 30.23 -6.11
C LEU A 84 -21.03 28.97 -5.75
N GLN A 85 -21.58 28.27 -6.76
CA GLN A 85 -22.31 27.02 -6.55
C GLN A 85 -21.39 25.91 -6.04
N GLN A 86 -20.19 25.75 -6.62
CA GLN A 86 -19.19 24.78 -6.15
C GLN A 86 -18.72 25.10 -4.73
N LEU A 87 -18.45 26.39 -4.42
CA LEU A 87 -18.07 26.79 -3.07
C LEU A 87 -19.21 26.55 -2.06
N SER A 88 -20.46 26.78 -2.45
CA SER A 88 -21.64 26.46 -1.64
C SER A 88 -21.77 24.96 -1.39
N ALA A 89 -21.54 24.13 -2.41
CA ALA A 89 -21.49 22.68 -2.28
C ALA A 89 -20.45 22.23 -1.26
N ALA A 90 -19.22 22.73 -1.39
CA ALA A 90 -18.16 22.45 -0.45
C ALA A 90 -18.54 22.87 0.99
N GLN A 91 -19.17 24.03 1.15
CA GLN A 91 -19.64 24.50 2.45
C GLN A 91 -20.69 23.56 3.07
N GLN A 92 -21.68 23.14 2.29
CA GLN A 92 -22.72 22.20 2.74
C GLN A 92 -22.11 20.85 3.15
N MET A 93 -20.98 20.46 2.55
CA MET A 93 -20.21 19.25 2.87
C MET A 93 -19.18 19.41 4.01
N GLY A 94 -19.09 20.59 4.62
CA GLY A 94 -18.28 20.83 5.81
C GLY A 94 -17.06 21.73 5.61
N PHE A 95 -16.81 22.25 4.41
CA PHE A 95 -15.67 23.13 4.14
C PHE A 95 -15.83 24.51 4.80
N HIS A 96 -14.96 24.81 5.77
CA HIS A 96 -14.93 26.09 6.51
C HIS A 96 -13.58 26.78 6.27
N MET A 97 -13.60 28.05 5.87
CA MET A 97 -12.39 28.84 5.71
C MET A 97 -12.66 30.32 5.99
N CYS A 98 -11.76 30.97 6.73
CA CYS A 98 -11.93 32.35 7.17
C CYS A 98 -11.09 33.38 6.41
N THR A 99 -10.93 33.16 5.12
CA THR A 99 -10.01 33.92 4.28
C THR A 99 -10.71 34.22 2.97
N VAL A 100 -10.84 35.51 2.63
CA VAL A 100 -11.49 35.93 1.39
C VAL A 100 -10.69 35.43 0.19
N GLY A 101 -11.38 34.80 -0.76
CA GLY A 101 -10.77 34.34 -2.00
C GLY A 101 -11.57 34.72 -3.23
N TRP A 102 -10.88 34.84 -4.35
CA TRP A 102 -11.45 35.03 -5.68
C TRP A 102 -12.27 33.80 -6.14
N LEU A 103 -13.35 34.06 -6.88
CA LEU A 103 -14.22 33.09 -7.55
C LEU A 103 -14.30 33.35 -9.06
N ASP A 104 -14.80 32.38 -9.81
CA ASP A 104 -14.77 32.31 -11.28
C ASP A 104 -15.24 33.58 -12.02
N ASN A 105 -16.27 34.26 -11.53
CA ASN A 105 -16.89 35.41 -12.19
C ASN A 105 -16.38 36.78 -11.68
N GLY A 106 -15.22 36.83 -11.02
CA GLY A 106 -14.66 38.05 -10.45
C GLY A 106 -15.38 38.51 -9.18
N THR A 107 -16.19 37.64 -8.58
CA THR A 107 -16.67 37.81 -7.20
C THR A 107 -15.62 37.32 -6.21
N ALA A 108 -15.81 37.68 -4.95
CA ALA A 108 -14.99 37.16 -3.86
C ALA A 108 -15.88 36.73 -2.70
N GLY A 109 -15.40 35.78 -1.89
CA GLY A 109 -16.15 35.33 -0.71
C GLY A 109 -15.40 34.24 0.03
N TYR A 110 -16.04 33.61 1.02
CA TYR A 110 -15.53 32.42 1.71
C TYR A 110 -16.64 31.62 2.41
N PRO A 111 -16.46 30.30 2.64
CA PRO A 111 -17.46 29.45 3.25
C PRO A 111 -17.33 29.35 4.78
N THR A 112 -18.45 29.40 5.50
CA THR A 112 -18.53 29.19 6.95
C THR A 112 -19.55 28.12 7.29
N THR A 113 -19.12 27.03 7.94
CA THR A 113 -20.00 25.90 8.33
C THR A 113 -20.49 25.93 9.77
N TYR A 114 -19.93 26.81 10.60
CA TYR A 114 -20.32 26.98 12.00
C TYR A 114 -20.18 28.45 12.40
N PRO A 115 -20.99 28.94 13.35
CA PRO A 115 -20.98 30.34 13.75
C PRO A 115 -19.68 30.69 14.46
N ASN A 116 -19.04 31.78 14.04
CA ASN A 116 -17.85 32.33 14.68
C ASN A 116 -17.84 33.86 14.57
N PHE A 117 -17.73 34.57 15.70
CA PHE A 117 -17.75 36.04 15.71
C PHE A 117 -16.58 36.66 14.93
N ASN A 118 -15.41 36.02 14.97
CA ASN A 118 -14.22 36.48 14.26
C ASN A 118 -14.22 36.03 12.79
N CYS A 119 -15.21 35.24 12.37
CA CYS A 119 -15.31 34.71 11.02
C CYS A 119 -16.71 34.84 10.44
N GLY A 120 -16.93 35.90 9.65
CA GLY A 120 -18.25 36.17 9.08
C GLY A 120 -19.28 36.65 10.09
N GLY A 121 -18.87 37.08 11.29
CA GLY A 121 -19.77 37.68 12.28
C GLY A 121 -20.90 36.76 12.75
N ASN A 122 -20.59 35.47 12.97
CA ASN A 122 -21.55 34.37 13.21
C ASN A 122 -22.44 33.96 12.03
N HIS A 123 -22.17 34.44 10.83
CA HIS A 123 -22.84 33.93 9.64
C HIS A 123 -22.43 32.48 9.36
N VAL A 124 -23.40 31.63 9.04
CA VAL A 124 -23.22 30.27 8.52
C VAL A 124 -23.77 30.25 7.11
N GLY A 125 -22.94 29.85 6.14
CA GLY A 125 -23.21 29.93 4.72
C GLY A 125 -22.00 30.44 3.95
N ILE A 126 -22.23 31.11 2.83
CA ILE A 126 -21.17 31.82 2.11
C ILE A 126 -21.17 33.28 2.53
N VAL A 127 -20.03 33.78 3.02
CA VAL A 127 -19.82 35.21 3.20
C VAL A 127 -19.43 35.79 1.84
N ASP A 128 -20.42 36.40 1.17
CA ASP A 128 -20.30 36.91 -0.18
C ASP A 128 -19.90 38.40 -0.19
N TYR A 129 -18.80 38.72 -0.88
CA TYR A 129 -18.30 40.09 -1.08
C TYR A 129 -18.77 40.70 -2.41
N GLY A 130 -19.55 39.94 -3.18
CA GLY A 130 -20.11 40.33 -4.46
C GLY A 130 -19.06 40.54 -5.53
N LEU A 131 -19.51 41.11 -6.66
CA LEU A 131 -18.65 41.44 -7.78
C LEU A 131 -17.64 42.52 -7.38
N ARG A 132 -16.35 42.31 -7.66
CA ARG A 132 -15.31 43.30 -7.38
C ARG A 132 -15.09 44.20 -8.58
N ASN A 133 -15.17 45.51 -8.36
CA ASN A 133 -14.94 46.49 -9.42
C ASN A 133 -13.45 46.65 -9.75
N ASP A 134 -12.57 46.43 -8.77
CA ASP A 134 -11.12 46.46 -8.95
C ASP A 134 -10.56 45.03 -8.89
N LEU A 135 -10.22 44.50 -10.07
CA LEU A 135 -9.64 43.16 -10.22
C LEU A 135 -8.16 43.10 -9.80
N ASN A 136 -7.55 44.25 -9.46
CA ASN A 136 -6.21 44.31 -8.87
C ASN A 136 -6.23 44.23 -7.34
N GLU A 137 -7.41 44.19 -6.71
CA GLU A 137 -7.50 43.83 -5.30
C GLU A 137 -6.79 42.50 -5.05
N THR A 138 -6.21 42.36 -3.87
CA THR A 138 -5.42 41.16 -3.56
C THR A 138 -6.17 40.30 -2.56
N TRP A 139 -6.51 39.09 -2.99
CA TRP A 139 -7.16 38.07 -2.18
C TRP A 139 -6.39 36.74 -2.30
N ASP A 140 -6.85 35.70 -1.63
CA ASP A 140 -6.46 34.33 -1.97
C ASP A 140 -7.38 33.84 -3.12
N ALA A 141 -7.38 32.55 -3.43
CA ALA A 141 -8.26 31.98 -4.45
C ALA A 141 -9.00 30.75 -3.89
N TYR A 142 -10.21 30.51 -4.39
CA TYR A 142 -10.84 29.20 -4.31
C TYR A 142 -10.78 28.54 -5.67
N CYS A 143 -10.12 27.40 -5.75
CA CYS A 143 -9.99 26.64 -6.97
C CYS A 143 -10.90 25.41 -6.90
N TYR A 144 -11.34 24.93 -8.06
CA TYR A 144 -12.12 23.71 -8.21
C TYR A 144 -11.41 22.77 -9.18
N GLN A 145 -11.25 21.53 -8.73
CA GLN A 145 -10.80 20.43 -9.56
C GLN A 145 -11.73 19.24 -9.32
N ALA A 146 -12.31 18.70 -10.39
CA ALA A 146 -12.99 17.42 -10.30
C ALA A 146 -11.93 16.38 -9.92
N LYS A 147 -12.12 15.72 -8.77
CA LYS A 147 -11.22 14.64 -8.35
C LYS A 147 -11.59 13.39 -9.14
N ASP A 148 -10.59 12.64 -9.58
CA ASP A 148 -10.81 11.41 -10.35
C ASP A 148 -11.21 10.22 -9.46
N VAL A 149 -11.61 9.13 -10.10
CA VAL A 149 -11.72 7.82 -9.48
C VAL A 149 -10.32 7.28 -9.27
N GLN A 150 -10.01 6.82 -8.07
CA GLN A 150 -8.78 6.11 -7.77
C GLN A 150 -9.03 4.60 -7.81
N CYS A 151 -8.21 3.88 -8.58
CA CYS A 151 -8.23 2.43 -8.66
C CYS A 151 -6.95 1.87 -8.03
N ASP A 152 -7.09 0.95 -7.08
CA ASP A 152 -5.96 0.26 -6.46
C ASP A 152 -6.17 -1.26 -6.58
N CYS A 153 -5.19 -1.99 -7.10
CA CYS A 153 -5.30 -3.45 -7.19
C CYS A 153 -5.48 -4.07 -5.79
N GLN A 154 -6.33 -5.10 -5.70
CA GLN A 154 -6.54 -5.84 -4.45
C GLN A 154 -5.26 -6.56 -4.00
N ASP A 155 -5.21 -6.92 -2.72
CA ASP A 155 -4.12 -7.73 -2.16
C ASP A 155 -3.91 -9.01 -2.99
N GLY A 156 -2.66 -9.27 -3.40
CA GLY A 156 -2.34 -10.40 -4.27
C GLY A 156 -2.28 -10.08 -5.77
N PHE A 157 -2.50 -8.81 -6.14
CA PHE A 157 -2.40 -8.32 -7.51
C PHE A 157 -1.43 -7.15 -7.62
N LEU A 158 -0.83 -6.99 -8.79
CA LEU A 158 0.13 -5.94 -9.13
C LEU A 158 -0.34 -5.16 -10.36
N GLY A 159 -0.27 -3.83 -10.31
CA GLY A 159 -0.59 -2.97 -11.45
C GLY A 159 -0.98 -1.56 -11.04
N ASP A 160 -1.67 -0.85 -11.93
CA ASP A 160 -2.08 0.55 -11.77
C ASP A 160 -3.57 0.70 -11.35
N GLY A 161 -4.22 -0.41 -11.00
CA GLY A 161 -5.64 -0.47 -10.66
C GLY A 161 -6.59 -0.54 -11.86
N TYR A 162 -6.15 -0.13 -13.05
CA TYR A 162 -6.89 -0.30 -14.31
C TYR A 162 -6.50 -1.62 -15.00
N ALA A 163 -5.26 -2.06 -14.82
CA ALA A 163 -4.79 -3.38 -15.16
C ALA A 163 -4.17 -4.02 -13.91
N CYS A 164 -4.67 -5.19 -13.49
CA CYS A 164 -4.16 -5.91 -12.34
C CYS A 164 -3.74 -7.33 -12.73
N SER A 165 -2.49 -7.68 -12.45
CA SER A 165 -1.90 -9.00 -12.71
C SER A 165 -1.78 -9.79 -11.41
N GLY A 166 -2.29 -11.02 -11.40
CA GLY A 166 -2.21 -11.89 -10.24
C GLY A 166 -0.81 -12.48 -9.99
N ASN A 167 -0.75 -13.53 -9.17
CA ASN A 167 0.48 -14.30 -8.96
C ASN A 167 1.00 -14.96 -10.24
N VAL A 168 2.24 -15.45 -10.20
CA VAL A 168 2.92 -16.10 -11.33
C VAL A 168 2.07 -17.21 -11.95
N LEU A 169 1.41 -18.03 -11.12
CA LEU A 169 0.58 -19.12 -11.61
C LEU A 169 -0.66 -18.61 -12.37
N ALA A 170 -1.29 -17.53 -11.90
CA ALA A 170 -2.40 -16.88 -12.57
C ALA A 170 -1.99 -16.30 -13.93
N VAL A 171 -0.82 -15.65 -14.00
CA VAL A 171 -0.29 -15.13 -15.27
C VAL A 171 -0.01 -16.27 -16.26
N LEU A 172 0.58 -17.38 -15.80
CA LEU A 172 0.78 -18.58 -16.63
C LEU A 172 -0.54 -19.14 -17.18
N ALA A 173 -1.60 -19.16 -16.36
CA ALA A 173 -2.91 -19.66 -16.75
C ALA A 173 -3.61 -18.78 -17.79
N GLN A 174 -3.42 -17.46 -17.72
CA GLN A 174 -4.04 -16.49 -18.62
C GLN A 174 -3.31 -16.36 -19.96
N HIS A 175 -2.01 -16.63 -19.99
CA HIS A 175 -1.19 -16.45 -21.18
C HIS A 175 -1.24 -17.69 -22.10
N PHE A 176 -1.97 -17.59 -23.21
CA PHE A 176 -2.26 -18.73 -24.10
C PHE A 176 -1.02 -19.46 -24.65
N ASN A 177 0.10 -18.75 -24.83
CA ASN A 177 1.37 -19.32 -25.32
C ASN A 177 2.14 -20.15 -24.28
N PHE A 178 1.68 -20.19 -23.02
CA PHE A 178 2.29 -20.96 -21.93
C PHE A 178 1.48 -22.20 -21.55
N SER A 179 0.40 -22.50 -22.26
CA SER A 179 -0.54 -23.55 -21.89
C SER A 179 0.10 -24.93 -21.72
N ILE A 180 1.07 -25.33 -22.56
CA ILE A 180 1.75 -26.63 -22.43
C ILE A 180 2.54 -26.71 -21.12
N PHE A 181 3.32 -25.67 -20.81
CA PHE A 181 4.10 -25.62 -19.56
C PHE A 181 3.19 -25.55 -18.33
N TYR A 182 2.12 -24.76 -18.40
CA TYR A 182 1.11 -24.69 -17.35
C TYR A 182 0.43 -26.04 -17.09
N SER A 183 0.05 -26.78 -18.14
CA SER A 183 -0.50 -28.12 -18.00
C SER A 183 0.47 -29.10 -17.33
N LEU A 184 1.76 -29.05 -17.66
CA LEU A 184 2.79 -29.89 -17.01
C LEU A 184 2.89 -29.61 -15.50
N LEU A 185 2.78 -28.34 -15.09
CA LEU A 185 2.75 -27.97 -13.66
C LEU A 185 1.53 -28.58 -12.96
N LEU A 186 0.35 -28.48 -13.57
CA LEU A 186 -0.89 -29.03 -13.02
C LEU A 186 -0.86 -30.57 -12.95
N ASP A 187 -0.35 -31.23 -13.99
CA ASP A 187 -0.23 -32.69 -14.04
C ASP A 187 0.67 -33.22 -12.92
N HIS A 188 1.82 -32.57 -12.68
CA HIS A 188 2.70 -32.93 -11.58
C HIS A 188 2.12 -32.64 -10.20
N ALA A 189 1.38 -31.53 -10.05
CA ALA A 189 0.68 -31.21 -8.81
C ALA A 189 -0.42 -32.22 -8.48
N ASN A 190 -1.11 -32.75 -9.50
CA ASN A 190 -2.11 -33.78 -9.32
C ASN A 190 -1.48 -35.17 -9.04
N ALA A 191 -0.28 -35.42 -9.57
CA ALA A 191 0.40 -36.71 -9.43
C ALA A 191 1.23 -36.86 -8.14
N THR A 192 1.77 -35.77 -7.58
CA THR A 192 2.78 -35.83 -6.51
C THR A 192 2.64 -34.72 -5.47
N GLN A 193 3.02 -35.02 -4.23
CA GLN A 193 3.06 -34.00 -3.16
C GLN A 193 4.10 -32.90 -3.46
N ASP A 194 5.29 -33.26 -3.97
CA ASP A 194 6.33 -32.28 -4.36
C ASP A 194 5.81 -31.33 -5.45
N GLY A 195 5.02 -31.83 -6.40
CA GLY A 195 4.35 -31.00 -7.40
C GLY A 195 3.31 -30.05 -6.81
N LEU A 196 2.51 -30.51 -5.85
CA LEU A 196 1.51 -29.68 -5.16
C LEU A 196 2.19 -28.59 -4.33
N ASP A 197 3.25 -28.93 -3.60
CA ASP A 197 4.04 -27.99 -2.81
C ASP A 197 4.69 -26.94 -3.73
N PHE A 198 5.19 -27.34 -4.89
CA PHE A 198 5.72 -26.42 -5.90
C PHE A 198 4.67 -25.51 -6.51
N LEU A 199 3.46 -26.01 -6.77
CA LEU A 199 2.33 -25.19 -7.24
C LEU A 199 1.91 -24.16 -6.20
N ASN A 200 1.90 -24.55 -4.91
CA ASN A 200 1.68 -23.64 -3.80
C ASN A 200 2.81 -22.61 -3.69
N PHE A 201 4.05 -23.00 -3.91
CA PHE A 201 5.18 -22.08 -4.00
C PHE A 201 4.99 -21.05 -5.12
N LEU A 202 4.49 -21.43 -6.30
CA LEU A 202 4.24 -20.47 -7.39
C LEU A 202 3.03 -19.54 -7.13
N SER A 203 2.03 -19.99 -6.39
CA SER A 203 0.75 -19.27 -6.23
C SER A 203 0.56 -18.53 -4.90
N ARG A 204 1.07 -19.06 -3.80
CA ARG A 204 0.80 -18.57 -2.43
C ARG A 204 2.03 -18.01 -1.73
N ASP A 205 3.22 -18.48 -2.09
CA ASP A 205 4.44 -18.00 -1.46
C ASP A 205 4.73 -16.55 -1.92
N PRO A 206 4.92 -15.60 -0.97
CA PRO A 206 5.06 -14.18 -1.28
C PRO A 206 6.46 -13.78 -1.76
N SER A 207 7.47 -14.66 -1.67
CA SER A 207 8.80 -14.35 -2.21
C SER A 207 8.72 -14.15 -3.72
N TYR A 208 9.61 -13.34 -4.29
CA TYR A 208 9.69 -13.16 -5.72
C TYR A 208 10.33 -14.37 -6.40
N LYS A 209 9.78 -14.77 -7.54
CA LYS A 209 10.38 -15.81 -8.40
C LYS A 209 10.66 -15.26 -9.79
N THR A 210 11.78 -15.66 -10.37
CA THR A 210 12.06 -15.46 -11.78
C THR A 210 11.82 -16.78 -12.51
N LEU A 211 10.92 -16.76 -13.49
CA LEU A 211 10.58 -17.92 -14.31
C LEU A 211 11.02 -17.71 -15.75
N PHE A 212 11.64 -18.73 -16.33
CA PHE A 212 11.87 -18.80 -17.76
C PHE A 212 10.85 -19.77 -18.34
N VAL A 213 9.89 -19.29 -19.13
CA VAL A 213 8.74 -20.12 -19.53
C VAL A 213 8.80 -20.40 -21.03
N PRO A 214 8.91 -21.66 -21.46
CA PRO A 214 8.96 -21.98 -22.87
C PRO A 214 7.63 -21.70 -23.56
N LEU A 215 7.69 -21.06 -24.73
CA LEU A 215 6.55 -20.91 -25.61
C LEU A 215 6.08 -22.27 -26.11
N ASN A 216 4.77 -22.41 -26.34
CA ASN A 216 4.18 -23.63 -26.90
C ASN A 216 4.88 -24.12 -28.17
N SER A 217 5.34 -23.20 -29.03
CA SER A 217 6.08 -23.52 -30.26
C SER A 217 7.45 -24.19 -30.03
N GLY A 218 7.98 -24.09 -28.81
CA GLY A 218 9.24 -24.71 -28.40
C GLY A 218 9.13 -26.20 -28.09
N PHE A 219 7.92 -26.70 -27.87
CA PHE A 219 7.67 -28.12 -27.60
C PHE A 219 7.49 -28.86 -28.93
N GLY A 220 8.48 -29.68 -29.30
CA GLY A 220 8.33 -30.62 -30.42
C GLY A 220 7.36 -31.76 -30.06
N VAL A 221 6.87 -32.49 -31.06
CA VAL A 221 5.82 -33.53 -30.95
C VAL A 221 6.09 -34.58 -29.85
N ASN A 222 7.35 -34.88 -29.56
CA ASN A 222 7.77 -35.88 -28.55
C ASN A 222 8.55 -35.27 -27.38
N THR A 223 8.42 -33.97 -27.12
CA THR A 223 9.16 -33.30 -26.05
C THR A 223 8.38 -33.40 -24.76
N THR A 224 8.87 -34.21 -23.82
CA THR A 224 8.37 -34.23 -22.45
C THR A 224 9.45 -33.72 -21.51
N LEU A 225 9.04 -33.02 -20.47
CA LEU A 225 9.93 -32.53 -19.42
C LEU A 225 9.86 -33.47 -18.23
N THR A 226 11.02 -33.83 -17.67
CA THR A 226 11.06 -34.45 -16.35
C THR A 226 10.74 -33.41 -15.28
N TRP A 227 10.40 -33.87 -14.08
CA TRP A 227 10.15 -32.95 -12.97
C TRP A 227 11.37 -32.07 -12.63
N ALA A 228 12.59 -32.60 -12.81
CA ALA A 228 13.82 -31.82 -12.64
C ALA A 228 13.94 -30.73 -13.72
N ASP A 229 13.53 -31.00 -14.95
CA ASP A 229 13.49 -30.01 -16.02
C ASP A 229 12.46 -28.92 -15.71
N VAL A 230 11.28 -29.25 -15.19
CA VAL A 230 10.28 -28.24 -14.79
C VAL A 230 10.85 -27.32 -13.71
N LYS A 231 11.48 -27.87 -12.67
CA LYS A 231 12.11 -27.08 -11.60
C LYS A 231 13.30 -26.24 -12.09
N LEU A 232 13.93 -26.60 -13.21
CA LEU A 232 15.05 -25.84 -13.80
C LEU A 232 14.62 -24.45 -14.29
N HIS A 233 13.34 -24.29 -14.64
CA HIS A 233 12.78 -23.06 -15.18
C HIS A 233 12.48 -21.99 -14.12
N VAL A 234 12.65 -22.30 -12.83
CA VAL A 234 12.27 -21.41 -11.72
C VAL A 234 13.49 -21.12 -10.84
N SER A 235 13.74 -19.85 -10.55
CA SER A 235 14.85 -19.43 -9.70
C SER A 235 14.65 -19.79 -8.22
N THR A 236 15.74 -19.91 -7.46
CA THR A 236 15.72 -20.00 -5.99
C THR A 236 15.87 -18.65 -5.30
N SER A 237 16.32 -17.62 -6.02
CA SER A 237 16.50 -16.27 -5.47
C SER A 237 15.17 -15.56 -5.30
N ASP A 238 14.97 -14.96 -4.12
CA ASP A 238 13.91 -14.00 -3.80
C ASP A 238 14.25 -12.60 -4.33
N VAL A 239 14.52 -12.51 -5.63
CA VAL A 239 14.90 -11.28 -6.33
C VAL A 239 14.23 -11.26 -7.69
N LEU A 240 13.60 -10.13 -8.03
CA LEU A 240 13.09 -9.84 -9.36
C LEU A 240 14.27 -9.58 -10.31
N LEU A 241 14.51 -10.50 -11.24
CA LEU A 241 15.58 -10.37 -12.23
C LEU A 241 15.03 -9.77 -13.53
N LEU A 242 14.92 -8.45 -13.58
CA LEU A 242 14.48 -7.73 -14.78
C LEU A 242 15.50 -7.88 -15.93
N SER A 243 15.07 -7.60 -17.16
CA SER A 243 15.90 -7.66 -18.37
C SER A 243 17.24 -6.93 -18.25
N PHE A 244 17.31 -5.82 -17.51
CA PHE A 244 18.56 -5.10 -17.28
C PHE A 244 19.53 -5.81 -16.32
N ASN A 245 19.04 -6.64 -15.39
CA ASN A 245 19.88 -7.44 -14.48
C ASN A 245 20.46 -8.67 -15.17
N LEU A 246 19.75 -9.21 -16.16
CA LEU A 246 20.09 -10.45 -16.87
C LEU A 246 21.16 -10.23 -17.95
N SER A 247 22.30 -9.67 -17.56
CA SER A 247 23.45 -9.37 -18.44
C SER A 247 24.31 -10.60 -18.74
N HIS A 248 25.21 -10.48 -19.73
CA HIS A 248 26.15 -11.55 -20.10
C HIS A 248 26.94 -12.05 -18.88
N GLY A 249 26.99 -13.36 -18.69
CA GLY A 249 27.69 -13.99 -17.59
C GLY A 249 26.89 -14.04 -16.27
N ALA A 250 25.66 -13.52 -16.24
CA ALA A 250 24.78 -13.69 -15.09
C ALA A 250 24.50 -15.17 -14.84
N VAL A 251 24.55 -15.57 -13.56
CA VAL A 251 24.32 -16.94 -13.11
C VAL A 251 23.11 -16.95 -12.18
N ILE A 252 22.12 -17.79 -12.48
CA ILE A 252 20.84 -17.83 -11.77
C ILE A 252 20.66 -19.23 -11.18
N PRO A 253 20.66 -19.39 -9.84
CA PRO A 253 20.40 -20.69 -9.24
C PRO A 253 18.92 -21.08 -9.42
N SER A 254 18.67 -22.33 -9.83
CA SER A 254 17.31 -22.86 -10.08
C SER A 254 16.84 -23.82 -9.00
N GLN A 255 15.53 -24.03 -8.92
CA GLN A 255 14.88 -24.98 -7.99
C GLN A 255 15.26 -26.44 -8.27
N ALA A 256 15.83 -26.74 -9.44
CA ALA A 256 16.38 -28.05 -9.75
C ALA A 256 17.77 -28.30 -9.13
N GLY A 257 18.39 -27.30 -8.51
CA GLY A 257 19.76 -27.39 -7.96
C GLY A 257 20.86 -27.17 -9.01
N TYR A 258 20.50 -26.74 -10.22
CA TYR A 258 21.43 -26.39 -11.29
C TYR A 258 21.44 -24.87 -11.51
N ASN A 259 22.55 -24.35 -12.02
CA ASN A 259 22.67 -22.94 -12.34
C ASN A 259 22.32 -22.70 -13.82
N LEU A 260 21.49 -21.69 -14.07
CA LEU A 260 21.27 -21.14 -15.40
C LEU A 260 22.34 -20.07 -15.69
N SER A 261 22.75 -19.97 -16.94
CA SER A 261 23.73 -19.00 -17.41
C SER A 261 23.13 -18.15 -18.52
N ILE A 262 23.32 -16.83 -18.42
CA ILE A 262 22.93 -15.87 -19.44
C ILE A 262 24.13 -15.57 -20.36
N ALA A 263 23.90 -15.63 -21.66
CA ALA A 263 24.89 -15.28 -22.68
C ALA A 263 24.27 -14.42 -23.77
N ASP A 264 25.11 -13.66 -24.48
CA ASP A 264 24.65 -12.91 -25.65
C ASP A 264 24.35 -13.88 -26.80
N PHE A 265 23.29 -13.58 -27.55
CA PHE A 265 22.94 -14.35 -28.72
C PHE A 265 23.85 -13.95 -29.90
N HIS A 266 24.81 -14.80 -30.23
CA HIS A 266 25.64 -14.66 -31.42
C HIS A 266 25.07 -15.50 -32.56
N SER A 267 24.55 -14.84 -33.60
CA SER A 267 24.15 -15.50 -34.84
C SER A 267 24.74 -14.75 -36.02
N GLU A 268 25.57 -15.44 -36.80
CA GLU A 268 26.25 -14.89 -37.98
C GLU A 268 25.27 -14.56 -39.14
N ASN A 269 23.99 -14.95 -39.04
CA ASN A 269 22.96 -14.76 -40.07
C ASN A 269 21.61 -14.35 -39.47
N SER A 270 21.56 -13.38 -38.54
CA SER A 270 20.33 -13.07 -37.82
C SER A 270 19.54 -11.86 -38.35
N THR A 271 18.24 -12.08 -38.56
CA THR A 271 17.17 -11.08 -38.62
C THR A 271 16.67 -10.65 -37.23
N LYS A 272 17.26 -11.16 -36.14
CA LYS A 272 16.80 -10.86 -34.77
C LYS A 272 17.38 -9.54 -34.25
N PRO A 273 16.66 -8.84 -33.35
CA PRO A 273 17.09 -7.55 -32.82
C PRO A 273 18.43 -7.63 -32.07
N SER A 274 19.25 -6.59 -32.23
CA SER A 274 20.50 -6.40 -31.50
C SER A 274 20.25 -6.37 -29.98
N GLY A 275 21.03 -7.12 -29.21
CA GLY A 275 20.83 -7.26 -27.75
C GLY A 275 20.02 -8.49 -27.31
N SER A 276 19.67 -9.38 -28.24
CA SER A 276 19.09 -10.69 -27.94
C SER A 276 20.00 -11.50 -27.01
N ARG A 277 19.43 -12.17 -26.01
CA ARG A 277 20.17 -13.02 -25.04
C ARG A 277 19.58 -14.42 -24.96
N VAL A 278 20.40 -15.36 -24.53
CA VAL A 278 20.01 -16.75 -24.29
C VAL A 278 20.19 -17.12 -22.82
N VAL A 279 19.32 -18.00 -22.33
CA VAL A 279 19.46 -18.71 -21.05
C VAL A 279 19.70 -20.19 -21.35
N ASN A 280 20.87 -20.72 -20.97
CA ASN A 280 21.28 -22.10 -21.26
C ASN A 280 20.97 -22.54 -22.71
N ASN A 281 21.42 -21.75 -23.71
CA ASN A 281 21.17 -21.92 -25.15
C ASN A 281 19.72 -21.73 -25.64
N SER A 282 18.75 -21.42 -24.79
CA SER A 282 17.39 -21.05 -25.20
C SER A 282 17.27 -19.54 -25.33
N LEU A 283 16.81 -19.05 -26.48
CA LEU A 283 16.62 -17.61 -26.71
C LEU A 283 15.49 -17.08 -25.83
N ILE A 284 15.71 -15.94 -25.17
CA ILE A 284 14.66 -15.21 -24.46
C ILE A 284 13.93 -14.33 -25.48
N VAL A 285 12.65 -14.64 -25.70
CA VAL A 285 11.80 -14.06 -26.75
C VAL A 285 11.04 -12.85 -26.22
N GLU A 286 10.54 -12.93 -24.99
CA GLU A 286 9.79 -11.88 -24.33
C GLU A 286 10.31 -11.69 -22.91
N TRP A 287 10.40 -10.45 -22.47
CA TRP A 287 10.99 -10.07 -21.20
C TRP A 287 9.95 -9.43 -20.30
N ASP A 288 10.19 -9.50 -18.99
CA ASP A 288 9.54 -8.66 -17.99
C ASP A 288 8.00 -8.77 -17.96
N ILE A 289 7.47 -9.99 -18.15
CA ILE A 289 6.06 -10.28 -17.91
C ILE A 289 5.86 -10.32 -16.39
N LEU A 290 5.33 -9.24 -15.84
CA LEU A 290 5.20 -9.04 -14.40
C LEU A 290 4.06 -9.88 -13.80
N ALA A 291 4.27 -10.32 -12.56
CA ALA A 291 3.29 -10.98 -11.72
C ALA A 291 3.44 -10.49 -10.27
N PHE A 292 2.39 -10.62 -9.46
CA PHE A 292 2.38 -10.15 -8.07
C PHE A 292 3.57 -10.66 -7.23
N ASN A 293 3.90 -11.95 -7.36
CA ASN A 293 4.99 -12.60 -6.64
C ASN A 293 6.14 -13.03 -7.57
N GLY A 294 6.34 -12.36 -8.70
CA GLY A 294 7.46 -12.71 -9.57
C GLY A 294 7.48 -12.06 -10.94
N ILE A 295 8.33 -12.62 -11.79
CA ILE A 295 8.54 -12.17 -13.16
C ILE A 295 8.74 -13.39 -14.06
N ILE A 296 8.18 -13.30 -15.26
CA ILE A 296 8.27 -14.33 -16.30
C ILE A 296 9.04 -13.77 -17.49
N HIS A 297 9.99 -14.55 -18.01
CA HIS A 297 10.64 -14.33 -19.29
C HIS A 297 10.27 -15.48 -20.21
N ALA A 298 9.67 -15.19 -21.37
CA ALA A 298 9.32 -16.23 -22.33
C ALA A 298 10.58 -16.68 -23.08
N ILE A 299 10.77 -17.99 -23.22
CA ILE A 299 11.91 -18.57 -23.93
C ILE A 299 11.44 -19.40 -25.13
N GLU A 300 12.30 -19.50 -26.15
CA GLU A 300 11.97 -20.16 -27.41
C GLU A 300 11.77 -21.67 -27.24
N LYS A 301 12.57 -22.31 -26.36
CA LYS A 301 12.58 -23.77 -26.16
C LYS A 301 12.73 -24.14 -24.68
N PRO A 302 12.19 -25.28 -24.25
CA PRO A 302 12.35 -25.75 -22.88
C PRO A 302 13.82 -25.97 -22.47
N LEU A 303 14.13 -25.65 -21.22
CA LEU A 303 15.38 -25.97 -20.57
C LEU A 303 15.37 -27.43 -20.10
N THR A 304 16.51 -28.09 -20.20
CA THR A 304 16.69 -29.46 -19.73
C THR A 304 17.94 -29.56 -18.86
N VAL A 305 17.86 -30.40 -17.84
CA VAL A 305 18.97 -30.67 -16.94
C VAL A 305 20.09 -31.38 -17.72
N PRO A 306 21.37 -30.98 -17.55
CA PRO A 306 22.47 -31.66 -18.21
C PRO A 306 22.53 -33.15 -17.81
N HIS A 307 22.41 -34.06 -18.79
CA HIS A 307 22.65 -35.48 -18.55
C HIS A 307 24.16 -35.74 -18.46
N LEU A 308 24.66 -36.10 -17.27
CA LEU A 308 26.01 -36.65 -17.15
C LEU A 308 26.09 -38.00 -17.89
N PRO A 309 27.09 -38.23 -18.77
CA PRO A 309 27.33 -39.56 -19.30
C PRO A 309 27.77 -40.47 -18.15
N VAL A 310 26.99 -41.51 -17.89
CA VAL A 310 27.36 -42.59 -16.98
C VAL A 310 28.52 -43.36 -17.61
N HIS A 311 29.75 -43.05 -17.21
CA HIS A 311 30.89 -43.93 -17.46
C HIS A 311 30.89 -45.00 -16.37
N LEU A 312 30.34 -46.17 -16.70
CA LEU A 312 30.48 -47.37 -15.88
C LEU A 312 31.92 -47.85 -16.03
N ASP A 313 32.80 -47.53 -15.07
CA ASP A 313 34.05 -48.27 -14.89
C ASP A 313 34.34 -48.52 -13.41
N GLN A 314 34.21 -49.80 -13.08
CA GLN A 314 34.82 -50.55 -11.99
C GLN A 314 35.88 -49.86 -11.13
N VAL A 315 35.54 -49.63 -9.86
CA VAL A 315 36.46 -49.92 -8.74
C VAL A 315 35.67 -50.60 -7.62
N ALA A 316 35.49 -51.91 -7.74
CA ALA A 316 35.21 -52.77 -6.61
C ALA A 316 36.54 -53.36 -6.12
N GLY A 317 36.96 -53.01 -4.90
CA GLY A 317 38.12 -53.64 -4.29
C GLY A 317 38.62 -52.98 -3.01
N ALA A 318 37.99 -53.32 -1.89
CA ALA A 318 38.62 -53.67 -0.60
C ALA A 318 37.82 -53.13 0.60
N VAL A 319 36.89 -53.93 1.08
CA VAL A 319 36.51 -53.92 2.49
C VAL A 319 37.72 -54.43 3.30
N LYS A 320 38.30 -53.57 4.13
CA LYS A 320 38.98 -54.01 5.35
C LYS A 320 38.43 -53.20 6.53
N SER A 321 37.69 -53.92 7.36
CA SER A 321 37.40 -53.57 8.75
C SER A 321 38.70 -53.33 9.51
N SER A 322 38.79 -52.21 10.23
CA SER A 322 39.65 -52.09 11.41
C SER A 322 39.07 -51.09 12.38
N SER A 323 38.96 -51.55 13.62
CA SER A 323 38.51 -50.86 14.81
C SER A 323 39.60 -49.95 15.40
N SER A 324 39.14 -48.87 16.04
CA SER A 324 39.82 -48.10 17.10
C SER A 324 41.02 -47.20 16.73
N MET A 325 40.86 -45.88 16.92
CA MET A 325 41.42 -45.15 18.08
C MET A 325 40.74 -43.79 18.25
N ILE A 326 40.09 -43.64 19.40
CA ILE A 326 39.54 -42.40 19.96
C ILE A 326 40.69 -41.69 20.69
N ILE A 327 41.32 -40.69 20.07
CA ILE A 327 42.04 -39.60 20.77
C ILE A 327 41.94 -38.37 19.85
N GLY A 328 41.16 -37.36 20.23
CA GLY A 328 41.12 -36.10 19.47
C GLY A 328 39.85 -35.27 19.53
N VAL A 329 38.99 -35.39 20.55
CA VAL A 329 37.85 -34.44 20.71
C VAL A 329 37.71 -33.90 22.15
N THR A 330 38.42 -34.45 23.13
CA THR A 330 38.33 -33.95 24.52
C THR A 330 39.12 -32.67 24.78
N SER A 331 40.10 -32.31 23.93
CA SER A 331 40.94 -31.13 24.18
C SER A 331 40.25 -29.81 23.83
N VAL A 332 39.44 -29.75 22.76
CA VAL A 332 38.83 -28.48 22.32
C VAL A 332 37.71 -28.04 23.26
N VAL A 333 36.89 -28.96 23.75
CA VAL A 333 35.79 -28.65 24.68
C VAL A 333 36.34 -28.18 26.03
N VAL A 334 37.42 -28.78 26.52
CA VAL A 334 38.08 -28.35 27.77
C VAL A 334 38.70 -26.96 27.61
N ILE A 335 39.30 -26.65 26.45
CA ILE A 335 39.86 -25.31 26.17
C ILE A 335 38.74 -24.26 26.13
N VAL A 336 37.61 -24.53 25.48
CA VAL A 336 36.46 -23.62 25.43
C VAL A 336 35.87 -23.37 26.84
N LEU A 337 35.74 -24.43 27.65
CA LEU A 337 35.26 -24.29 29.03
C LEU A 337 36.23 -23.48 29.91
N LEU A 338 37.54 -23.64 29.72
CA LEU A 338 38.55 -22.83 30.42
C LEU A 338 38.51 -21.35 30.00
N PHE A 339 38.27 -21.06 28.72
CA PHE A 339 38.09 -19.67 28.25
C PHE A 339 36.83 -19.02 28.82
N LEU A 340 35.72 -19.74 28.89
CA LEU A 340 34.47 -19.24 29.50
C LEU A 340 34.63 -19.00 31.01
N ALA A 341 35.32 -19.88 31.71
CA ALA A 341 35.64 -19.71 33.12
C ALA A 341 36.55 -18.48 33.35
N PHE A 342 37.58 -18.30 32.52
CA PHE A 342 38.48 -17.15 32.61
C PHE A 342 37.76 -15.83 32.33
N ALA A 343 36.88 -15.80 31.32
CA ALA A 343 36.05 -14.63 31.01
C ALA A 343 35.09 -14.29 32.17
N GLY A 344 34.48 -15.29 32.79
CA GLY A 344 33.62 -15.13 33.97
C GLY A 344 34.38 -14.56 35.18
N VAL A 345 35.58 -15.09 35.46
CA VAL A 345 36.44 -14.59 36.55
C VAL A 345 36.92 -13.17 36.28
N ALA A 346 37.29 -12.85 35.04
CA ALA A 346 37.70 -11.50 34.65
C ALA A 346 36.55 -10.48 34.79
N HIS A 347 35.32 -10.85 34.36
CA HIS A 347 34.14 -10.02 34.57
C HIS A 347 33.84 -9.82 36.06
N TYR A 348 33.97 -10.86 36.87
CA TYR A 348 33.78 -10.76 38.32
C TYR A 348 34.81 -9.81 38.96
N TYR A 349 36.08 -9.90 38.55
CA TYR A 349 37.14 -9.01 39.03
C TYR A 349 36.95 -7.56 38.60
N LEU A 350 36.52 -7.32 37.35
CA LEU A 350 36.19 -5.98 36.85
C LEU A 350 34.99 -5.38 37.60
N LYS A 351 33.97 -6.19 37.89
CA LYS A 351 32.80 -5.76 38.67
C LYS A 351 33.15 -5.51 40.14
N ALA A 352 34.02 -6.32 40.74
CA ALA A 352 34.49 -6.15 42.11
C ALA A 352 35.39 -4.92 42.28
N LYS A 353 36.21 -4.59 41.26
CA LYS A 353 37.08 -3.39 41.28
C LYS A 353 36.31 -2.08 41.07
N ASN A 354 35.11 -2.14 40.46
CA ASN A 354 34.25 -0.97 40.24
C ASN A 354 33.34 -0.58 41.42
N GLN A 355 33.45 -1.23 42.59
CA GLN A 355 32.75 -0.79 43.82
C GLN A 355 33.59 0.10 44.73
N GLY A 356 34.65 0.71 44.22
CA GLY A 356 35.60 1.50 45.01
C GLY A 356 35.73 2.98 44.62
N PHE A 357 34.68 3.67 44.17
CA PHE A 357 34.70 5.14 44.08
C PHE A 357 33.31 5.74 44.35
N GLN A 358 33.12 6.23 45.58
CA GLN A 358 32.04 7.15 45.97
C GLN A 358 32.56 8.58 45.83
N PHE A 359 32.02 9.35 44.88
CA PHE A 359 32.15 10.81 44.89
C PHE A 359 30.88 11.42 45.50
N ARG A 360 31.01 11.91 46.74
CA ARG A 360 30.09 12.86 47.36
C ARG A 360 30.30 14.22 46.69
N TYR A 361 29.25 14.80 46.13
CA TYR A 361 29.28 16.23 45.78
C TYR A 361 28.98 17.05 47.04
N PHE A 362 29.78 18.10 47.23
CA PHE A 362 29.73 18.97 48.39
C PHE A 362 28.45 19.82 48.41
N LYS A 363 27.83 19.82 49.59
CA LYS A 363 26.93 20.84 50.12
C LYS A 363 27.77 22.09 50.41
N THR A 364 27.39 23.24 49.86
CA THR A 364 27.88 24.56 50.30
C THR A 364 26.79 25.21 51.14
N GLU A 365 27.03 25.32 52.44
CA GLU A 365 26.38 26.30 53.33
C GLU A 365 27.48 27.30 53.72
N LEU A 366 27.29 28.57 53.38
CA LEU A 366 27.73 29.75 54.14
C LEU A 366 26.77 30.90 53.75
N GLU A 367 25.74 31.11 54.59
CA GLU A 367 25.49 32.34 55.40
C GLU A 367 26.18 33.64 54.89
N GLU A 368 25.60 34.84 54.77
CA GLU A 368 24.37 35.58 55.19
C GLU A 368 24.11 36.66 54.07
N GLU A 369 22.96 37.29 53.80
CA GLU A 369 22.14 38.21 54.60
C GLU A 369 20.80 38.55 53.86
N GLU A 370 19.72 38.73 54.64
CA GLU A 370 18.51 39.56 54.42
C GLU A 370 17.30 39.10 53.52
N GLU A 371 16.34 38.43 54.18
CA GLU A 371 14.85 38.52 54.21
C GLU A 371 14.12 39.70 53.44
N PRO A 372 12.76 39.69 53.20
CA PRO A 372 11.78 38.57 53.05
C PRO A 372 10.52 38.74 52.12
N PHE A 373 9.76 37.62 51.94
CA PHE A 373 8.27 37.46 51.78
C PHE A 373 7.55 37.56 50.38
N PRO A 374 6.37 36.91 50.16
CA PRO A 374 6.05 35.45 50.13
C PRO A 374 4.99 34.97 49.07
N TRP A 375 4.83 33.61 48.98
CA TRP A 375 3.68 32.76 48.52
C TRP A 375 3.18 32.85 47.05
N GLU A 376 2.60 31.85 46.38
CA GLU A 376 2.36 30.39 46.48
C GLU A 376 1.84 29.96 45.08
N GLU A 377 2.12 28.74 44.59
CA GLU A 377 1.07 27.83 44.06
C GLU A 377 1.64 26.49 43.55
N ARG A 378 0.96 25.41 43.94
CA ARG A 378 1.23 24.00 43.61
C ARG A 378 0.65 23.65 42.23
N SER A 379 1.25 22.64 41.58
CA SER A 379 0.59 21.84 40.52
C SER A 379 0.75 20.33 40.82
N PRO A 380 -0.24 19.48 40.45
CA PRO A 380 -0.42 18.10 40.96
C PRO A 380 0.26 17.01 40.08
N PRO A 381 0.30 15.72 40.53
CA PRO A 381 1.08 14.68 39.87
C PRO A 381 0.36 13.97 38.72
N LEU A 382 1.16 13.50 37.74
CA LEU A 382 0.77 12.71 36.57
C LEU A 382 0.43 11.26 36.95
N VAL A 383 -0.73 10.78 36.51
CA VAL A 383 -1.19 9.38 36.61
C VAL A 383 -0.96 8.67 35.26
N SER A 384 -0.38 7.48 35.30
CA SER A 384 -0.17 6.60 34.15
C SER A 384 -1.45 5.81 33.81
N VAL A 385 -1.92 5.90 32.56
CA VAL A 385 -3.05 5.11 32.04
C VAL A 385 -2.52 3.93 31.22
N THR A 386 -2.92 2.71 31.59
CA THR A 386 -2.69 1.47 30.84
C THR A 386 -3.77 1.25 29.77
N ASN A 387 -3.37 0.68 28.64
CA ASN A 387 -4.21 0.40 27.46
C ASN A 387 -5.23 -0.74 27.71
N PRO A 388 -6.51 -0.64 27.29
CA PRO A 388 -7.49 -1.71 27.51
C PRO A 388 -7.55 -2.72 26.35
N VAL A 389 -7.57 -4.00 26.75
CA VAL A 389 -7.86 -5.20 25.93
C VAL A 389 -9.38 -5.41 25.88
N TYR A 390 -9.95 -5.58 24.69
CA TYR A 390 -11.36 -5.96 24.53
C TYR A 390 -11.53 -7.48 24.63
N GLY A 391 -12.33 -7.91 25.61
CA GLY A 391 -12.81 -9.28 25.81
C GLY A 391 -14.30 -9.25 26.19
N ALA A 392 -15.01 -10.30 25.80
CA ALA A 392 -16.45 -10.35 25.58
C ALA A 392 -17.36 -10.45 26.84
N HIS A 393 -18.60 -9.99 26.62
CA HIS A 393 -19.90 -10.42 27.15
C HIS A 393 -20.43 -10.03 28.57
N SER A 394 -21.59 -9.34 28.47
CA SER A 394 -22.81 -9.36 29.32
C SER A 394 -22.79 -8.83 30.76
N SER A 395 -23.53 -7.75 31.02
CA SER A 395 -24.85 -7.80 31.70
C SER A 395 -25.36 -6.40 32.17
N VAL A 396 -26.59 -6.07 31.75
CA VAL A 396 -27.71 -5.55 32.57
C VAL A 396 -27.55 -4.22 33.35
N TYR A 397 -28.15 -3.12 32.84
CA TYR A 397 -29.33 -2.41 33.40
C TYR A 397 -29.61 -1.10 32.62
N ASP A 398 -30.84 -0.94 32.14
CA ASP A 398 -31.42 0.29 31.56
C ASP A 398 -32.70 0.60 32.36
N PRO A 399 -32.93 1.82 32.87
CA PRO A 399 -34.17 2.15 33.55
C PRO A 399 -34.86 3.34 32.87
N PHE A 400 -35.88 3.09 32.05
CA PHE A 400 -37.08 3.93 32.00
C PHE A 400 -38.28 3.06 31.58
N GLU A 401 -39.02 2.59 32.59
CA GLU A 401 -40.43 2.23 32.43
C GLU A 401 -41.25 3.51 32.38
N ASP A 402 -42.17 3.61 31.42
CA ASP A 402 -43.54 4.04 31.71
C ASP A 402 -44.52 3.40 30.73
N THR A 403 -45.05 2.26 31.19
CA THR A 403 -46.41 1.73 31.11
C THR A 403 -47.43 2.43 30.18
N PHE A 404 -48.01 1.67 29.25
CA PHE A 404 -49.48 1.55 29.14
C PHE A 404 -49.88 0.23 28.47
N ASN A 405 -50.65 -0.57 29.21
CA ASN A 405 -51.27 -1.83 28.80
C ASN A 405 -52.34 -1.65 27.73
N GLY A 406 -52.56 -2.70 26.93
CA GLY A 406 -53.92 -3.24 26.79
C GLY A 406 -54.48 -3.36 25.37
N GLU A 407 -54.23 -4.52 24.78
CA GLU A 407 -55.20 -5.41 24.10
C GLU A 407 -55.80 -5.06 22.71
N ASP A 408 -55.67 -6.08 21.85
CA ASP A 408 -56.56 -6.57 20.79
C ASP A 408 -56.84 -5.71 19.54
N PHE A 409 -56.48 -6.22 18.36
CA PHE A 409 -57.36 -7.09 17.55
C PHE A 409 -56.70 -7.50 16.22
N LEU A 410 -56.94 -8.76 15.84
CA LEU A 410 -56.72 -9.37 14.54
C LEU A 410 -57.77 -8.91 13.49
N ASP A 411 -57.41 -9.15 12.23
CA ASP A 411 -58.26 -9.33 11.03
C ASP A 411 -58.84 -8.08 10.33
N THR A 412 -58.40 -7.81 9.08
CA THR A 412 -59.02 -8.39 7.87
C THR A 412 -58.44 -7.83 6.56
N HIS A 413 -58.00 -8.76 5.71
CA HIS A 413 -58.26 -8.90 4.27
C HIS A 413 -58.68 -7.72 3.35
N ARG A 414 -58.15 -7.84 2.10
CA ARG A 414 -58.80 -7.59 0.78
C ARG A 414 -58.89 -6.11 0.33
N ILE A 415 -58.73 -5.74 -0.94
CA ILE A 415 -58.39 -6.40 -2.23
C ILE A 415 -58.23 -5.29 -3.29
N LEU A 416 -57.45 -5.59 -4.34
CA LEU A 416 -57.44 -5.08 -5.72
C LEU A 416 -57.15 -3.60 -6.03
N GLY A 417 -56.29 -3.44 -7.04
CA GLY A 417 -56.20 -2.24 -7.86
C GLY A 417 -57.15 -2.26 -9.07
N ASP A 418 -57.02 -1.19 -9.84
CA ASP A 418 -57.16 -1.01 -11.30
C ASP A 418 -57.66 0.42 -11.54
N GLU A 419 -56.81 1.29 -12.09
CA GLU A 419 -56.93 1.92 -13.42
C GLU A 419 -55.76 2.88 -13.69
#